data_AF-A0A7H4MMP6-F1
#
_entry.id   AF-A0A7H4MMP6-F1
#
_cell.length_a   1.000
_cell.length_b   1.000
_cell.length_c   1.000
_cell.angle_alpha   90.00
_cell.angle_beta   90.00
_cell.angle_gamma   90.00
#
_symmetry.space_group_name_H-M   'P 1'
#
loop_
_entity.id
_entity.type
_entity.pdbx_description
1 polymer ?
#
loop_
_entity_poly.entity_id
_entity_poly.type
_entity_poly.pdbx_seq_one_letter_code
_entity_poly.pdbx_strand_id
1 'polypeptide(L)' 'MLLQQRLQKTIVLVTHDINEAIRLGDKIAIFQEGGLLAQFDTPDRILAHPASEFVRRFIARSPI' A
#
# COMPACT_ATOMS: atom_id res chain seq x y z
N MET A 1 4.90 0.49 16.09
CA MET A 1 5.51 1.84 16.14
C MET A 1 4.92 2.66 17.30
N LEU A 2 5.54 2.68 18.48
CA LEU A 2 5.03 3.39 19.67
C LEU A 2 5.02 4.93 19.53
N LEU A 3 5.92 5.50 18.72
CA LEU A 3 6.03 6.95 18.55
C LEU A 3 4.95 7.53 17.64
N GLN A 4 4.59 6.85 16.54
CA GLN A 4 3.52 7.32 15.64
C GLN A 4 2.15 7.29 16.33
N GLN A 5 1.84 6.26 17.12
CA GLN A 5 0.55 6.19 17.82
C GLN A 5 0.33 7.32 18.84
N ARG A 6 1.40 7.93 19.37
CA ARG A 6 1.32 9.07 20.32
C ARG A 6 1.15 10.42 19.63
N LEU A 7 1.44 10.52 18.34
CA LEU A 7 1.32 11.74 17.56
C LEU A 7 0.13 11.56 16.61
N GLN A 8 -1.04 12.10 16.97
CA GLN A 8 -2.25 12.10 16.14
C GLN A 8 -2.10 13.03 14.92
N LYS A 9 -1.12 12.73 14.07
CA LYS A 9 -0.80 13.44 12.85
C LYS A 9 -0.96 12.47 11.69
N THR A 10 -1.55 12.95 10.60
CA THR A 10 -1.61 12.18 9.36
C THR A 10 -0.21 12.08 8.78
N ILE A 11 0.28 10.85 8.62
CA ILE A 11 1.60 10.55 8.05
C ILE A 11 1.37 9.90 6.69
N VAL A 12 2.08 10.38 5.68
CA VAL A 12 2.11 9.77 4.34
C VAL A 12 3.53 9.25 4.11
N LEU A 13 3.65 7.94 3.90
CA LEU A 13 4.90 7.29 3.55
C LEU A 13 4.85 6.86 2.09
N VAL A 14 5.91 7.13 1.35
CA VAL A 14 6.07 6.69 -0.04
C VAL A 14 7.19 5.67 -0.09
N THR A 15 6.89 4.48 -0.60
CA THR A 15 7.85 3.40 -0.79
C THR A 15 7.59 2.74 -2.14
N HIS A 16 8.62 2.06 -2.66
CA HIS A 16 8.51 1.21 -3.83
C HIS A 16 8.21 -0.25 -3.45
N ASP A 17 8.28 -0.60 -2.16
CA ASP A 17 8.02 -1.96 -1.68
C ASP A 17 6.62 -2.07 -1.05
N ILE A 18 5.80 -2.94 -1.62
CA ILE A 18 4.45 -3.22 -1.11
C ILE A 18 4.48 -3.88 0.28
N ASN A 19 5.53 -4.66 0.61
CA ASN A 19 5.64 -5.31 1.91
C ASN A 19 5.80 -4.30 3.05
N GLU A 20 6.57 -3.23 2.81
CA GLU A 20 6.68 -2.11 3.76
C GLU A 20 5.35 -1.38 3.91
N ALA A 21 4.65 -1.12 2.79
CA ALA A 21 3.35 -0.47 2.81
C ALA A 21 2.29 -1.28 3.57
N ILE A 22 2.29 -2.61 3.44
CA ILE A 22 1.39 -3.52 4.17
C ILE A 22 1.73 -3.55 5.67
N ARG A 23 3.01 -3.58 6.03
CA ARG A 23 3.43 -3.66 7.44
C ARG A 23 3.19 -2.36 8.23
N LEU A 24 3.22 -1.21 7.55
CA LEU A 24 3.21 0.10 8.20
C LEU A 24 1.93 0.92 7.96
N GLY A 25 1.20 0.65 6.87
CA GLY A 25 0.09 1.49 6.43
C GLY A 25 -1.28 0.99 6.85
N ASP A 26 -2.13 1.90 7.34
CA ASP A 26 -3.56 1.64 7.57
C ASP A 26 -4.35 1.56 6.26
N LYS A 27 -3.90 2.31 5.25
CA LYS A 27 -4.41 2.33 3.87
C LYS A 27 -3.23 2.47 2.91
N ILE A 28 -3.34 1.86 1.74
CA ILE A 28 -2.30 1.88 0.72
C ILE A 28 -2.88 2.45 -0.57
N ALA A 29 -2.19 3.43 -1.14
CA ALA A 29 -2.44 3.95 -2.47
C ALA A 29 -1.37 3.39 -3.43
N ILE A 30 -1.78 2.60 -4.41
CA ILE A 30 -0.92 2.07 -5.45
C ILE A 30 -1.06 2.97 -6.67
N PHE A 31 0.07 3.44 -7.18
CA PHE A 31 0.14 4.25 -8.40
C PHE A 31 0.82 3.46 -9.51
N GLN A 32 0.37 3.68 -10.74
CA GLN A 32 1.01 3.18 -11.96
C GLN A 32 1.71 4.33 -12.70
N GLU A 33 2.37 4.02 -13.83
CA GLU A 33 3.06 5.00 -14.66
C GLU A 33 2.16 6.21 -15.00
N GLY A 34 2.78 7.40 -15.03
CA GLY A 34 2.06 8.65 -15.20
C GLY A 34 1.36 9.17 -13.92
N GLY A 35 1.60 8.54 -12.76
CA GLY A 35 1.02 8.98 -11.49
C GLY A 35 -0.47 8.68 -11.36
N LEU A 36 -0.96 7.70 -12.13
CA LEU A 36 -2.36 7.30 -12.11
C LEU A 36 -2.61 6.40 -10.91
N LEU A 37 -3.62 6.71 -10.11
CA LEU A 37 -4.03 5.85 -9.00
C LEU A 37 -4.62 4.55 -9.55
N ALA A 38 -3.96 3.43 -9.25
CA ALA A 38 -4.39 2.10 -9.65
C ALA A 38 -5.36 1.47 -8.63
N GLN A 39 -5.10 1.66 -7.33
CA GLN A 39 -5.98 1.20 -6.25
C GLN A 39 -5.70 1.96 -4.95
N PHE A 40 -6.73 2.24 -4.17
CA PHE A 40 -6.60 2.77 -2.81
C PHE A 40 -7.53 2.03 -1.86
N ASP A 41 -6.96 1.21 -0.97
CA ASP A 41 -7.76 0.43 -0.01
C ASP A 41 -6.89 0.00 1.19
N THR A 42 -7.50 -0.73 2.13
CA THR A 42 -6.81 -1.44 3.21
C THR A 42 -5.89 -2.55 2.65
N PRO A 43 -4.81 -2.89 3.36
CA PRO A 43 -3.91 -3.97 2.97
C PRO A 43 -4.65 -5.29 2.68
N ASP A 44 -5.58 -5.69 3.57
CA ASP A 44 -6.35 -6.92 3.43
C ASP A 44 -7.17 -6.98 2.14
N ARG A 45 -7.83 -5.87 1.77
CA ARG A 45 -8.63 -5.80 0.54
C ARG A 45 -7.77 -5.78 -0.71
N ILE A 46 -6.59 -5.15 -0.66
CA ILE A 46 -5.64 -5.17 -1.79
C ILE A 46 -5.14 -6.59 -2.08
N LEU A 47 -4.86 -7.36 -1.02
CA LEU A 47 -4.41 -8.75 -1.15
C LEU A 47 -5.53 -9.69 -1.61
N ALA A 48 -6.74 -9.55 -1.04
CA ALA A 48 -7.87 -10.42 -1.37
C ALA A 48 -8.54 -10.06 -2.70
N HIS A 49 -8.59 -8.77 -3.05
CA HIS A 49 -9.32 -8.22 -4.19
C HIS A 49 -8.47 -7.15 -4.92
N PRO A 50 -7.41 -7.56 -5.63
CA PRO A 50 -6.63 -6.64 -6.46
C PRO A 50 -7.51 -6.05 -7.57
N ALA A 51 -7.54 -4.73 -7.69
CA ALA A 51 -8.44 -4.01 -8.60
C ALA A 51 -8.05 -4.13 -10.08
N SER A 52 -6.81 -4.53 -10.38
CA SER A 52 -6.34 -4.73 -11.74
C SER A 52 -5.24 -5.78 -11.83
N GLU A 53 -4.97 -6.26 -13.04
CA GLU A 53 -3.86 -7.18 -13.31
C GLU A 53 -2.50 -6.56 -12.96
N PHE A 54 -2.35 -5.24 -13.14
CA PHE A 54 -1.17 -4.50 -12.71
C PHE A 54 -0.97 -4.64 -11.19
N VAL A 55 -2.00 -4.36 -10.39
CA VAL A 55 -1.92 -4.48 -8.92
C VAL A 55 -1.61 -5.92 -8.52
N ARG A 56 -2.26 -6.90 -9.15
CA ARG A 56 -2.00 -8.32 -8.89
C ARG A 56 -0.55 -8.71 -9.16
N ARG A 57 0.03 -8.25 -10.28
CA ARG A 57 1.45 -8.47 -10.62
C ARG A 57 2.39 -7.73 -9.68
N PHE A 58 2.02 -6.53 -9.24
CA PHE A 58 2.81 -5.72 -8.32
C PHE A 58 2.95 -6.41 -6.96
N ILE A 59 1.85 -6.91 -6.40
CA ILE A 59 1.85 -7.70 -5.16
C ILE A 59 2.66 -8.99 -5.33
N ALA A 60 2.53 -9.68 -6.46
CA ALA A 60 3.23 -10.95 -6.70
C ALA A 60 4.77 -10.82 -6.81
N ARG A 61 5.32 -9.61 -7.06
CA ARG A 61 6.77 -9.39 -7.13
C ARG A 61 7.46 -9.28 -5.77
N SER A 62 6.69 -9.03 -4.71
CA SER A 62 7.16 -9.02 -3.33
C SER A 62 6.40 -10.11 -2.57
N PRO A 63 6.87 -11.37 -2.57
CA PRO A 63 6.30 -12.39 -1.71
C PRO A 63 6.41 -11.93 -0.24
N ILE A 64 5.36 -12.18 0.54
CA ILE A 64 5.26 -11.87 1.96
C ILE A 64 6.00 -12.93 2.77
#